data_AF-A0A7Y2CCQ6-F1
#
_entry.id   AF-A0A7Y2CCQ6-F1
#
_cell.length_a   1.000
_cell.length_b   1.000
_cell.length_c   1.000
_cell.angle_alpha   90.00
_cell.angle_beta   90.00
_cell.angle_gamma   90.00
#
_symmetry.space_group_name_H-M   'P 1'
#
loop_
_entity.id
_entity.type
_entity.pdbx_description
1 polymer ?
#
loop_
_entity_poly.entity_id
_entity_poly.type
_entity_poly.pdbx_seq_one_letter_code
_entity_poly.pdbx_strand_id
1 'polypeptide(L)' 'MAERSFAKEVEDLRIGAGETFRGEGILAVTKALLQSGVSYVGGYQGAPISHLMDVLSDAHDILGELNVHF' A
#
# COMPACT_ATOMS: atom_id res chain seq x y z
N MET A 1 -9.62 -4.40 -18.80
CA MET A 1 -9.44 -3.21 -17.94
C MET A 1 -7.94 -3.06 -17.78
N ALA A 2 -7.35 -1.92 -18.13
CA ALA A 2 -5.90 -1.75 -18.01
C ALA A 2 -5.52 -1.81 -16.52
N GLU A 3 -4.54 -2.64 -16.19
CA GLU A 3 -3.93 -2.70 -14.86
C GLU A 3 -3.40 -1.30 -14.53
N ARG A 4 -3.86 -0.73 -13.42
CA ARG A 4 -3.47 0.61 -12.99
C ARG A 4 -2.28 0.46 -12.06
N SER A 5 -1.09 0.78 -12.56
CA SER A 5 0.11 0.81 -11.72
C SER A 5 0.13 2.07 -10.85
N PHE A 6 0.64 1.93 -9.63
CA PHE A 6 0.88 2.95 -8.63
C PHE A 6 2.38 3.15 -8.36
N ALA A 7 3.26 2.63 -9.21
CA ALA A 7 4.71 2.59 -8.99
C ALA A 7 5.34 3.95 -8.66
N LYS A 8 4.75 5.07 -9.12
CA LYS A 8 5.23 6.42 -8.75
C LYS A 8 4.61 6.91 -7.44
N GLU A 9 3.34 6.63 -7.24
CA GLU A 9 2.55 7.10 -6.11
C GLU A 9 2.87 6.34 -4.80
N VAL A 10 3.42 5.12 -4.89
CA VAL A 10 3.88 4.37 -3.71
C VAL A 10 5.06 5.05 -3.00
N GLU A 11 5.82 5.93 -3.66
CA GLU A 11 6.89 6.69 -3.01
C GLU A 11 6.36 7.59 -1.88
N ASP A 12 5.10 8.05 -1.96
CA ASP A 12 4.46 8.83 -0.90
C ASP A 12 4.27 8.00 0.40
N LEU A 13 4.41 6.67 0.33
CA LEU A 13 4.43 5.81 1.51
C LEU A 13 5.63 6.08 2.42
N ARG A 14 6.71 6.70 1.91
CA ARG A 14 7.90 7.11 2.69
C ARG A 14 7.71 8.36 3.55
N ILE A 15 6.63 9.13 3.34
CA ILE A 15 6.35 10.38 4.08
C ILE A 15 6.48 10.17 5.61
N GLY A 16 7.17 11.06 6.30
CA GLY A 16 7.53 10.92 7.71
C GLY A 16 6.38 11.22 8.68
N ALA A 17 6.65 11.02 9.98
CA ALA A 17 5.73 11.40 11.04
C ALA A 17 5.52 12.93 11.07
N GLY A 18 4.26 13.37 11.23
CA GLY A 18 3.89 14.79 11.28
C GLY A 18 3.68 15.44 9.91
N GLU A 19 3.99 14.74 8.82
CA GLU A 19 3.71 15.21 7.46
C GLU A 19 2.30 14.82 6.99
N THR A 20 1.69 15.67 6.17
CA THR A 20 0.35 15.41 5.61
C THR A 20 0.45 14.62 4.31
N PHE A 21 -0.09 13.40 4.29
CA PHE A 21 -0.27 12.63 3.06
C PHE A 21 -1.36 13.26 2.18
N ARG A 22 -1.10 13.38 0.87
CA ARG A 22 -2.08 13.82 -0.14
C ARG A 22 -1.98 12.93 -1.37
N GLY A 23 -2.97 12.08 -1.58
CA GLY A 23 -2.97 11.14 -2.70
C GLY A 23 -4.24 10.31 -2.76
N GLU A 24 -4.19 9.20 -3.50
CA GLU A 24 -5.32 8.27 -3.61
C GLU A 24 -5.65 7.64 -2.25
N GLY A 25 -6.94 7.43 -1.99
CA GLY A 25 -7.39 6.84 -0.73
C GLY A 25 -6.82 5.44 -0.47
N ILE A 26 -6.57 4.65 -1.53
CA ILE A 26 -5.99 3.31 -1.41
C ILE A 26 -4.54 3.33 -0.88
N LEU A 27 -3.76 4.34 -1.24
CA LEU A 27 -2.41 4.55 -0.72
C LEU A 27 -2.44 5.01 0.73
N ALA A 28 -3.42 5.85 1.10
CA ALA A 28 -3.63 6.25 2.49
C ALA A 28 -3.99 5.04 3.38
N VAL A 29 -4.86 4.15 2.91
CA VAL A 29 -5.20 2.90 3.60
C VAL A 29 -3.96 2.01 3.71
N THR A 30 -3.21 1.84 2.62
CA THR A 30 -1.96 1.07 2.62
C THR A 30 -1.01 1.61 3.68
N LYS A 31 -0.71 2.90 3.67
CA LYS A 31 0.14 3.57 4.68
C LYS A 31 -0.33 3.31 6.10
N ALA A 32 -1.63 3.43 6.37
CA ALA A 32 -2.19 3.19 7.69
C ALA A 32 -1.97 1.74 8.15
N LEU A 33 -2.10 0.75 7.25
CA LEU A 33 -1.81 -0.65 7.56
C LEU A 33 -0.33 -0.86 7.90
N LEU A 34 0.58 -0.26 7.13
CA LEU A 34 2.03 -0.34 7.37
C LEU A 34 2.42 0.27 8.72
N GLN A 35 1.91 1.47 9.00
CA GLN A 35 2.17 2.16 10.28
C GLN A 35 1.55 1.43 11.48
N SER A 36 0.50 0.62 11.25
CA SER A 36 -0.13 -0.20 12.29
C SER A 36 0.57 -1.53 12.53
N GLY A 37 1.66 -1.83 11.81
CA GLY A 37 2.38 -3.10 11.93
C GLY A 37 1.58 -4.31 11.44
N VAL A 38 0.61 -4.11 10.54
CA VAL A 38 -0.14 -5.20 9.93
C VAL A 38 0.83 -6.00 9.05
N SER A 39 1.04 -7.26 9.41
CA SER A 39 2.00 -8.15 8.77
C SER A 39 1.41 -9.07 7.70
N TYR A 40 0.09 -9.00 7.45
CA TYR A 40 -0.57 -9.81 6.44
C TYR A 40 -1.89 -9.18 5.98
N VAL A 41 -2.12 -9.20 4.67
CA VAL A 41 -3.38 -8.80 4.04
C VAL A 41 -3.81 -9.91 3.09
N GLY A 42 -5.04 -10.39 3.23
CA GLY A 42 -5.61 -11.43 2.37
C GLY A 42 -7.07 -11.13 2.03
N GLY A 43 -7.56 -11.76 0.95
CA GLY A 43 -8.94 -11.64 0.51
C GLY A 43 -9.58 -12.98 0.19
N TYR A 44 -10.91 -12.99 0.18
CA TYR A 44 -11.71 -14.09 -0.37
C TYR A 44 -11.95 -13.88 -1.87
N GLN A 45 -12.30 -14.95 -2.58
CA GLN A 45 -12.61 -14.86 -4.01
C GLN A 45 -13.78 -13.90 -4.26
N GLY A 46 -13.58 -12.92 -5.15
CA GLY A 46 -14.54 -11.86 -5.45
C GLY A 46 -14.51 -10.68 -4.48
N ALA A 47 -13.64 -10.67 -3.48
CA ALA A 47 -13.43 -9.49 -2.64
C ALA A 47 -12.90 -8.31 -3.49
N PRO A 48 -13.38 -7.08 -3.26
CA PRO A 48 -12.97 -5.90 -4.01
C PRO A 48 -11.60 -5.37 -3.53
N ILE A 49 -10.63 -6.26 -3.36
CA ILE A 49 -9.30 -5.95 -2.82
C ILE A 49 -8.19 -5.99 -3.89
N SER A 50 -8.51 -6.31 -5.15
CA SER A 50 -7.50 -6.46 -6.21
C SER A 50 -6.61 -5.22 -6.33
N HIS A 51 -7.20 -4.02 -6.35
CA HIS A 51 -6.42 -2.77 -6.41
C HIS A 51 -5.57 -2.51 -5.17
N LEU A 52 -5.96 -3.01 -3.99
CA LEU A 52 -5.11 -2.94 -2.80
C LEU A 52 -3.90 -3.86 -2.96
N MET A 53 -4.10 -5.06 -3.51
CA MET A 53 -3.01 -6.01 -3.78
C MET A 53 -2.03 -5.45 -4.81
N ASP A 54 -2.53 -4.75 -5.85
CA ASP A 54 -1.68 -4.08 -6.85
C ASP A 54 -0.80 -3.01 -6.19
N VAL A 55 -1.38 -2.18 -5.31
CA VAL A 55 -0.63 -1.16 -4.55
C VAL A 55 0.41 -1.78 -3.62
N LEU A 56 0.07 -2.86 -2.92
CA LEU A 56 1.00 -3.59 -2.05
C LEU A 56 2.14 -4.23 -2.85
N SER A 57 1.83 -4.75 -4.04
CA SER A 57 2.82 -5.28 -4.97
C SER A 57 3.77 -4.21 -5.48
N ASP A 58 3.26 -3.05 -5.91
CA ASP A 58 4.08 -1.93 -6.36
C ASP A 58 4.91 -1.32 -5.21
N ALA A 59 4.46 -1.44 -3.95
CA ALA A 59 5.15 -0.94 -2.77
C ALA A 59 6.20 -1.90 -2.18
N HIS A 60 6.44 -3.07 -2.79
CA HIS A 60 7.22 -4.17 -2.20
C HIS A 60 8.57 -3.74 -1.60
N ASP A 61 9.33 -2.89 -2.28
CA ASP A 61 10.63 -2.41 -1.79
C ASP A 61 10.48 -1.59 -0.50
N ILE A 62 9.46 -0.73 -0.42
CA ILE A 62 9.13 0.07 0.77
C ILE A 62 8.64 -0.83 1.90
N LEU A 63 7.86 -1.88 1.58
CA LEU A 63 7.42 -2.88 2.58
C LEU A 63 8.62 -3.59 3.22
N GLY A 64 9.63 -3.95 2.41
CA GLY A 64 10.86 -4.56 2.89
C GLY A 64 11.63 -3.69 3.90
N GLU A 65 11.72 -2.38 3.64
CA GLU A 65 12.34 -1.43 4.58
C GLU A 65 11.60 -1.35 5.93
N LEU A 66 10.28 -1.57 5.91
CA LEU A 66 9.41 -1.54 7.09
C LEU A 66 9.23 -2.92 7.77
N ASN A 67 9.91 -3.97 7.29
CA ASN A 67 9.73 -5.37 7.72
C ASN A 67 8.28 -5.88 7.59
N VAL A 68 7.56 -5.40 6.56
CA VAL A 68 6.22 -5.86 6.23
C VAL A 68 6.30 -6.91 5.13
N HIS A 69 5.64 -8.05 5.34
CA HIS A 69 5.55 -9.15 4.36
C HIS A 69 4.14 -9.23 3.80
N PHE A 70 4.02 -9.43 2.48
CA PHE A 70 2.76 -9.55 1.75
C PHE A 70 2.90 -10.61 0.67
#